data_AF-A0A561WKG7-F1
#
_entry.id   AF-A0A561WKG7-F1
#
_cell.length_a   1.000
_cell.length_b   1.000
_cell.length_c   1.000
_cell.angle_alpha   90.00
_cell.angle_beta   90.00
_cell.angle_gamma   90.00
#
_symmetry.space_group_name_H-M   'P 1'
#
loop_
_entity.id
_entity.type
_entity.pdbx_description
1 polymer ?
#
loop_
_entity_poly.entity_id
_entity_poly.type
_entity_poly.pdbx_seq_one_letter_code
_entity_poly.pdbx_strand_id
1 'polypeptide(L)'
;MRENDDRQQSFGLNENRTPDPAAVYAAVEELSRTPKRRRRGVQVAGGVAVGAGLLVGLVGVPAAFASEVSKPAHVNQVAATASAKDKAAPSPSASVSEEQARNAYFAAGYGLDEAEKLAKLWNITDLSATKAEAGRRLLAGQTLPIPPGSAPTDSEHDAQRAAFFDAGYGWDDAVKLAKLWKLADPGQAKVKAGAKLLAGQTLPIKPHANSEAQADKQVNAFFGAGYDYDDAVKLAKLWKTKTPYDAKVEAGKRLLAGKKLPIAPSAEKQEQARLDAYFAAGYGWDEAVKLAKLWKLADPGQAKVKAGAKLLAGQTLPIKPATPPAEPEEDKQVNAFFAAGYDYDDAVKLAKLWKTTSPYDAKVKAGAKLLAGQTLPIRP
;
A
#
# COMPACT_ATOMS: atom_id res chain seq x y z
N MET A 1 10.63 -4.83 -48.12
CA MET A 1 10.82 -3.50 -47.51
C MET A 1 9.61 -2.56 -47.60
N ARG A 2 8.49 -2.90 -48.27
CA ARG A 2 7.27 -2.04 -48.31
C ARG A 2 6.17 -2.39 -47.29
N GLU A 3 6.26 -3.53 -46.62
CA GLU A 3 5.18 -4.06 -45.77
C GLU A 3 5.17 -3.51 -44.33
N ASN A 4 6.29 -2.90 -43.88
CA ASN A 4 6.39 -2.30 -42.55
C ASN A 4 5.85 -0.86 -42.51
N ASP A 5 5.90 -0.12 -43.64
CA ASP A 5 5.43 1.27 -43.71
C ASP A 5 3.89 1.35 -43.66
N ASP A 6 3.19 0.41 -44.31
CA ASP A 6 1.72 0.34 -44.27
C ASP A 6 1.17 0.01 -42.86
N ARG A 7 1.94 -0.73 -42.06
CA ARG A 7 1.61 -1.00 -40.66
C ARG A 7 1.82 0.24 -39.79
N GLN A 8 2.90 1.00 -40.01
CA GLN A 8 3.12 2.23 -39.25
C GLN A 8 2.11 3.34 -39.60
N GLN A 9 1.68 3.46 -40.87
CA GLN A 9 0.64 4.42 -41.25
C GLN A 9 -0.75 4.06 -40.70
N SER A 10 -1.08 2.78 -40.55
CA SER A 10 -2.38 2.35 -40.00
C SER A 10 -2.49 2.53 -38.47
N PHE A 11 -1.37 2.52 -37.74
CA PHE A 11 -1.36 2.87 -36.31
C PHE A 11 -1.51 4.38 -36.08
N GLY A 12 -0.83 5.23 -36.87
CA GLY A 12 -0.93 6.69 -36.73
C GLY A 12 -2.32 7.27 -37.01
N LEU A 13 -3.14 6.60 -37.83
CA LEU A 13 -4.51 7.05 -38.15
C LEU A 13 -5.56 6.72 -37.08
N ASN A 14 -5.25 5.84 -36.12
CA ASN A 14 -6.21 5.40 -35.10
C ASN A 14 -5.87 5.84 -33.67
N GLU A 15 -4.69 6.42 -33.43
CA GLU A 15 -4.24 6.82 -32.09
C GLU A 15 -5.02 8.03 -31.53
N ASN A 16 -5.57 8.88 -32.41
CA ASN A 16 -6.37 10.07 -32.04
C ASN A 16 -7.90 9.82 -31.99
N ARG A 17 -8.34 8.56 -31.97
CA ARG A 17 -9.77 8.22 -31.85
C ARG A 17 -10.20 7.84 -30.42
N THR A 18 -9.44 8.24 -29.41
CA THR A 18 -9.92 8.17 -28.03
C THR A 18 -11.11 9.14 -27.91
N PRO A 19 -12.32 8.67 -27.58
CA PRO A 19 -13.45 9.57 -27.38
C PRO A 19 -13.10 10.59 -26.31
N ASP A 20 -13.43 11.87 -26.54
CA ASP A 20 -13.25 12.90 -25.54
C ASP A 20 -13.90 12.44 -24.22
N PRO A 21 -13.13 12.30 -23.12
CA PRO A 21 -13.67 11.80 -21.86
C PRO A 21 -14.83 12.66 -21.37
N ALA A 22 -14.83 13.98 -21.64
CA ALA A 22 -15.96 14.84 -21.30
C ALA A 22 -17.23 14.49 -22.08
N ALA A 23 -17.11 14.13 -23.37
CA ALA A 23 -18.23 13.66 -24.18
C ALA A 23 -18.75 12.29 -23.73
N VAL A 24 -17.88 11.40 -23.26
CA VAL A 24 -18.29 10.10 -22.68
C VAL A 24 -19.05 10.32 -21.37
N TYR A 25 -18.57 11.20 -20.49
CA TYR A 25 -19.25 11.51 -19.23
C TYR A 25 -20.60 12.19 -19.47
N ALA A 26 -20.67 13.15 -20.40
CA ALA A 26 -21.92 13.80 -20.76
C ALA A 26 -22.95 12.81 -21.34
N ALA A 27 -22.51 11.88 -22.19
CA ALA A 27 -23.37 10.84 -22.75
C ALA A 27 -23.88 9.87 -21.68
N VAL A 28 -23.04 9.46 -20.73
CA VAL A 28 -23.44 8.61 -19.59
C VAL A 28 -24.43 9.34 -18.68
N GLU A 29 -24.21 10.63 -18.43
CA GLU A 29 -25.11 11.46 -17.63
C GLU A 29 -26.46 11.66 -18.32
N GLU A 30 -26.48 11.90 -19.63
CA GLU A 30 -27.70 12.01 -20.43
C GLU A 30 -28.49 10.70 -20.48
N LEU A 31 -27.80 9.55 -20.64
CA LEU A 31 -28.41 8.22 -20.57
C LEU A 31 -28.96 7.88 -19.17
N SER A 32 -28.33 8.39 -18.11
CA SER A 32 -28.78 8.17 -16.73
C SER A 32 -30.04 8.97 -16.37
N ARG A 33 -30.27 10.09 -17.06
CA ARG A 33 -31.39 11.02 -16.82
C ARG A 33 -32.67 10.62 -17.54
N THR A 34 -32.67 9.64 -18.44
CA THR A 34 -33.88 9.22 -19.17
C THR A 34 -34.72 8.23 -18.33
N PRO A 35 -35.91 8.62 -17.84
CA PRO A 35 -36.66 7.82 -16.85
C PRO A 35 -37.35 6.57 -17.43
N LYS A 36 -37.36 6.39 -18.76
CA LYS A 36 -38.13 5.33 -19.44
C LYS A 36 -37.47 3.93 -19.49
N ARG A 37 -36.23 3.75 -19.03
CA ARG A 37 -35.56 2.42 -19.02
C ARG A 37 -35.41 1.75 -17.65
N ARG A 38 -35.84 2.38 -16.56
CA ARG A 38 -35.82 1.78 -15.20
C ARG A 38 -36.72 0.55 -15.00
N ARG A 39 -37.48 0.11 -16.02
CA ARG A 39 -38.36 -1.08 -15.94
C ARG A 39 -37.99 -2.24 -16.87
N ARG A 40 -36.87 -2.18 -17.61
CA ARG A 40 -36.41 -3.29 -18.49
C ARG A 40 -34.89 -3.44 -18.50
N GLY A 41 -34.29 -3.54 -17.31
CA GLY A 41 -32.84 -3.71 -17.14
C GLY A 41 -32.48 -4.68 -16.02
N VAL A 42 -33.31 -5.70 -15.79
CA VAL A 42 -32.92 -6.94 -15.12
C VAL A 42 -33.00 -8.00 -16.22
N GLN A 43 -31.88 -8.68 -16.46
CA GLN A 43 -31.58 -9.65 -17.53
C GLN A 43 -30.74 -9.08 -18.69
N VAL A 44 -29.61 -9.78 -18.90
CA VAL A 44 -28.62 -9.69 -19.99
C VAL A 44 -27.46 -8.71 -19.77
N ALA A 45 -26.37 -9.23 -19.21
CA ALA A 45 -25.01 -9.02 -19.72
C ALA A 45 -24.07 -10.06 -19.09
N GLY A 46 -24.18 -11.30 -19.59
CA GLY A 46 -23.12 -12.28 -19.47
C GLY A 46 -22.06 -12.03 -20.54
N GLY A 47 -20.80 -12.20 -20.14
CA GLY A 47 -19.71 -12.78 -20.92
C GLY A 47 -19.27 -12.08 -22.21
N VAL A 48 -18.05 -11.53 -22.17
CA VAL A 48 -17.00 -11.90 -23.14
C VAL A 48 -15.67 -12.02 -22.39
N ALA A 49 -15.18 -13.25 -22.26
CA ALA A 49 -13.80 -13.57 -21.95
C ALA A 49 -13.19 -14.24 -23.18
N VAL A 50 -12.03 -13.74 -23.62
CA VAL A 50 -11.07 -14.36 -24.55
C VAL A 50 -9.71 -13.90 -24.02
N GLY A 51 -8.70 -14.70 -23.75
CA GLY A 51 -8.44 -16.12 -23.98
C GLY A 51 -6.94 -16.29 -24.17
N ALA A 52 -6.25 -16.89 -23.19
CA ALA A 52 -4.92 -17.50 -23.27
C ALA A 52 -4.78 -18.34 -21.99
N GLY A 53 -4.46 -19.63 -21.95
CA GLY A 53 -3.90 -20.54 -22.94
C GLY A 53 -2.90 -21.44 -22.21
N LEU A 54 -3.27 -22.71 -22.05
CA LEU A 54 -2.42 -23.90 -21.80
C LEU A 54 -1.64 -24.04 -20.46
N LEU A 55 -1.92 -25.12 -19.70
CA LEU A 55 -0.99 -26.26 -19.54
C LEU A 55 -1.67 -27.49 -18.92
N VAL A 56 -1.21 -28.64 -19.41
CA VAL A 56 -1.63 -30.03 -19.19
C VAL A 56 -0.94 -30.60 -17.94
N GLY A 57 -1.60 -31.48 -17.19
CA GLY A 57 -0.96 -32.26 -16.11
C GLY A 57 -1.88 -33.28 -15.44
N LEU A 58 -1.96 -34.49 -16.01
CA LEU A 58 -2.47 -35.72 -15.39
C LEU A 58 -1.56 -36.16 -14.23
N VAL A 59 -2.10 -36.48 -13.04
CA VAL A 59 -1.67 -37.63 -12.22
C VAL A 59 -2.84 -38.12 -11.37
N GLY A 60 -3.11 -39.43 -11.42
CA GLY A 60 -4.05 -40.15 -10.58
C GLY A 60 -3.49 -40.54 -9.21
N VAL A 61 -4.41 -40.67 -8.26
CA VAL A 61 -4.31 -41.28 -6.92
C VAL A 61 -4.70 -42.79 -7.06
N PRO A 62 -4.55 -43.77 -6.13
CA PRO A 62 -4.10 -43.78 -4.72
C PRO A 62 -3.08 -44.89 -4.33
N ALA A 63 -2.72 -44.92 -3.04
CA ALA A 63 -2.56 -46.09 -2.13
C ALA A 63 -1.20 -46.08 -1.41
N ALA A 64 -1.00 -46.59 -0.20
CA ALA A 64 -1.82 -46.96 0.95
C ALA A 64 -0.79 -47.28 2.06
N PHE A 65 -1.18 -47.09 3.32
CA PHE A 65 -0.39 -47.46 4.50
C PHE A 65 -0.43 -48.97 4.78
N ALA A 66 0.71 -49.56 5.15
CA ALA A 66 0.89 -50.72 6.05
C ALA A 66 2.41 -50.91 6.23
N SER A 67 3.03 -50.49 7.34
CA SER A 67 3.16 -51.21 8.62
C SER A 67 3.51 -52.69 8.47
N GLU A 68 4.79 -53.05 8.68
CA GLU A 68 5.10 -54.16 9.58
C GLU A 68 6.54 -54.11 10.13
N VAL A 69 6.63 -54.48 11.39
CA VAL A 69 7.78 -54.51 12.29
C VAL A 69 8.38 -55.92 12.24
N SER A 70 9.71 -56.04 12.19
CA SER A 70 10.47 -57.04 12.97
C SER A 70 12.00 -56.84 12.86
N LYS A 71 12.67 -56.85 14.03
CA LYS A 71 14.13 -56.98 14.22
C LYS A 71 14.52 -58.48 14.35
N PRO A 72 15.75 -58.85 14.76
CA PRO A 72 16.98 -58.88 13.98
C PRO A 72 17.64 -60.30 13.98
N ALA A 73 18.50 -60.64 13.02
CA ALA A 73 19.56 -61.65 13.23
C ALA A 73 20.62 -61.63 12.11
N HIS A 74 21.83 -61.26 12.52
CA HIS A 74 23.15 -61.80 12.19
C HIS A 74 23.36 -62.89 11.10
N VAL A 75 24.33 -62.61 10.21
CA VAL A 75 25.49 -63.44 9.78
C VAL A 75 25.69 -63.62 8.26
N ASN A 76 26.97 -63.38 7.88
CA ASN A 76 27.77 -63.83 6.74
C ASN A 76 27.75 -63.12 5.37
N GLN A 77 28.84 -62.37 5.18
CA GLN A 77 29.78 -62.42 4.05
C GLN A 77 29.40 -63.28 2.83
N VAL A 78 29.35 -62.62 1.67
CA VAL A 78 30.00 -63.12 0.45
C VAL A 78 30.62 -61.94 -0.28
N ALA A 79 31.89 -62.09 -0.65
CA ALA A 79 32.63 -61.17 -1.49
C ALA A 79 32.04 -61.13 -2.91
N ALA A 80 31.87 -59.92 -3.46
CA ALA A 80 31.72 -59.71 -4.89
C ALA A 80 32.49 -58.44 -5.28
N THR A 81 33.66 -58.67 -5.89
CA THR A 81 34.40 -57.72 -6.71
C THR A 81 33.53 -57.24 -7.87
N ALA A 82 33.26 -55.94 -7.96
CA ALA A 82 32.81 -55.32 -9.20
C ALA A 82 33.21 -53.83 -9.23
N SER A 83 34.21 -53.56 -10.06
CA SER A 83 34.38 -52.39 -10.93
C SER A 83 34.11 -50.99 -10.40
N ALA A 84 35.20 -50.21 -10.37
CA ALA A 84 35.20 -48.77 -10.46
C ALA A 84 34.22 -48.28 -11.54
N LYS A 85 33.29 -47.42 -11.13
CA LYS A 85 32.52 -46.55 -12.01
C LYS A 85 32.36 -45.20 -11.31
N ASP A 86 33.15 -44.26 -11.80
CA ASP A 86 32.93 -42.82 -11.82
C ASP A 86 32.23 -42.18 -10.62
N LYS A 87 33.04 -41.47 -9.83
CA LYS A 87 32.59 -40.32 -9.04
C LYS A 87 31.70 -39.45 -9.93
N ALA A 88 30.40 -39.46 -9.68
CA ALA A 88 29.51 -38.45 -10.19
C ALA A 88 30.09 -37.07 -9.80
N ALA A 89 30.46 -36.30 -10.81
CA ALA A 89 30.74 -34.89 -10.65
C ALA A 89 29.50 -34.23 -10.00
N PRO A 90 29.67 -33.33 -9.03
CA PRO A 90 28.53 -32.58 -8.50
C PRO A 90 27.84 -31.85 -9.66
N SER A 91 26.54 -32.06 -9.79
CA SER A 91 25.66 -31.29 -10.68
C SER A 91 25.96 -29.79 -10.58
N PRO A 92 25.82 -29.02 -11.68
CA PRO A 92 26.16 -27.61 -11.71
C PRO A 92 25.43 -26.90 -10.57
N SER A 93 26.19 -26.31 -9.64
CA SER A 93 25.66 -25.42 -8.62
C SER A 93 24.71 -24.46 -9.29
N ALA A 94 23.44 -24.47 -8.89
CA ALA A 94 22.50 -23.43 -9.27
C ALA A 94 23.18 -22.09 -8.97
N SER A 95 23.40 -21.27 -9.98
CA SER A 95 24.04 -19.98 -9.81
C SER A 95 23.21 -19.17 -8.81
N VAL A 96 23.78 -18.90 -7.63
CA VAL A 96 23.15 -18.07 -6.60
C VAL A 96 22.77 -16.74 -7.25
N SER A 97 21.49 -16.35 -7.15
CA SER A 97 21.05 -15.08 -7.70
C SER A 97 21.74 -13.92 -6.99
N GLU A 98 21.96 -12.81 -7.70
CA GLU A 98 22.61 -11.63 -7.10
C GLU A 98 21.84 -11.10 -5.88
N GLU A 99 20.51 -11.16 -5.94
CA GLU A 99 19.63 -10.80 -4.83
C GLU A 99 19.80 -11.73 -3.63
N GLN A 100 19.84 -13.05 -3.84
CA GLN A 100 20.05 -14.01 -2.76
C GLN A 100 21.42 -13.80 -2.09
N ALA A 101 22.45 -13.49 -2.88
CA ALA A 101 23.76 -13.17 -2.34
C ALA A 101 23.72 -11.89 -1.49
N ARG A 102 23.13 -10.81 -1.98
CA ARG A 102 22.97 -9.57 -1.19
C ARG A 102 22.18 -9.80 0.09
N ASN A 103 21.13 -10.60 0.06
CA ASN A 103 20.35 -10.94 1.25
C ASN A 103 21.18 -11.71 2.27
N ALA A 104 22.03 -12.65 1.85
CA ALA A 104 22.94 -13.36 2.74
C ALA A 104 23.98 -12.43 3.39
N TYR A 105 24.46 -11.43 2.66
CA TYR A 105 25.35 -10.40 3.19
C TYR A 105 24.72 -9.63 4.35
N PHE A 106 23.48 -9.13 4.16
CA PHE A 106 22.76 -8.42 5.20
C PHE A 106 22.35 -9.33 6.37
N ALA A 107 21.91 -10.56 6.08
CA ALA A 107 21.54 -11.54 7.10
C ALA A 107 22.72 -11.91 8.01
N ALA A 108 23.96 -11.81 7.52
CA ALA A 108 25.17 -12.02 8.30
C ALA A 108 25.59 -10.79 9.13
N GLY A 109 24.78 -9.73 9.18
CA GLY A 109 25.02 -8.53 9.99
C GLY A 109 26.03 -7.55 9.39
N TYR A 110 26.32 -7.66 8.09
CA TYR A 110 27.21 -6.70 7.41
C TYR A 110 26.42 -5.50 6.87
N GLY A 111 26.93 -4.30 7.14
CA GLY A 111 26.33 -3.04 6.74
C GLY A 111 26.99 -2.41 5.51
N LEU A 112 26.69 -1.14 5.27
CA LEU A 112 27.27 -0.39 4.15
C LEU A 112 28.76 -0.08 4.38
N ASP A 113 29.15 0.23 5.61
CA ASP A 113 30.53 0.56 5.97
C ASP A 113 31.47 -0.64 5.74
N GLU A 114 31.01 -1.85 6.04
CA GLU A 114 31.73 -3.08 5.74
C GLU A 114 31.86 -3.28 4.23
N ALA A 115 30.82 -2.97 3.45
CA ALA A 115 30.86 -3.08 2.00
C ALA A 115 31.94 -2.16 1.41
N GLU A 116 32.11 -0.94 1.93
CA GLU A 116 33.18 -0.04 1.48
C GLU A 116 34.59 -0.56 1.82
N LYS A 117 34.77 -1.11 3.03
CA LYS A 117 36.05 -1.73 3.44
C LYS A 117 36.38 -2.93 2.55
N LEU A 118 35.38 -3.78 2.24
CA LEU A 118 35.54 -4.93 1.33
C LEU A 118 35.79 -4.49 -0.10
N ALA A 119 35.09 -3.46 -0.58
CA ALA A 119 35.25 -2.90 -1.92
C ALA A 119 36.69 -2.43 -2.14
N LYS A 120 37.25 -1.72 -1.15
CA LYS A 120 38.65 -1.29 -1.16
C LYS A 120 39.63 -2.47 -1.11
N LEU A 121 39.34 -3.48 -0.28
CA LEU A 121 40.21 -4.65 -0.13
C LEU A 121 40.24 -5.54 -1.38
N TRP A 122 39.10 -5.68 -2.04
CA TRP A 122 38.94 -6.51 -3.24
C TRP A 122 39.09 -5.73 -4.55
N ASN A 123 39.33 -4.42 -4.46
CA ASN A 123 39.43 -3.51 -5.59
C ASN A 123 38.19 -3.56 -6.51
N ILE A 124 37.00 -3.61 -5.91
CA ILE A 124 35.70 -3.59 -6.59
C ILE A 124 35.11 -2.18 -6.41
N THR A 125 34.86 -1.47 -7.51
CA THR A 125 34.36 -0.09 -7.45
C THR A 125 32.86 -0.02 -7.09
N ASP A 126 32.08 -1.02 -7.52
CA ASP A 126 30.64 -1.06 -7.29
C ASP A 126 30.29 -1.72 -5.94
N LEU A 127 29.56 -0.99 -5.10
CA LEU A 127 29.19 -1.47 -3.77
C LEU A 127 28.14 -2.58 -3.85
N SER A 128 27.23 -2.57 -4.84
CA SER A 128 26.25 -3.66 -5.00
C SER A 128 26.95 -4.97 -5.33
N ALA A 129 27.89 -4.94 -6.30
CA ALA A 129 28.72 -6.07 -6.69
C ALA A 129 29.58 -6.57 -5.52
N THR A 130 30.12 -5.66 -4.71
CA THR A 130 30.89 -6.02 -3.51
C THR A 130 30.02 -6.77 -2.49
N LYS A 131 28.80 -6.29 -2.22
CA LYS A 131 27.84 -6.96 -1.32
C LYS A 131 27.43 -8.33 -1.85
N ALA A 132 27.17 -8.43 -3.15
CA ALA A 132 26.84 -9.71 -3.78
C ALA A 132 28.02 -10.70 -3.70
N GLU A 133 29.26 -10.24 -3.93
CA GLU A 133 30.45 -11.09 -3.80
C GLU A 133 30.67 -11.56 -2.36
N ALA A 134 30.54 -10.66 -1.40
CA ALA A 134 30.60 -10.97 0.02
C ALA A 134 29.54 -11.98 0.43
N GLY A 135 28.30 -11.78 -0.03
CA GLY A 135 27.19 -12.69 0.17
C GLY A 135 27.40 -14.09 -0.41
N ARG A 136 27.98 -14.19 -1.61
CA ARG A 136 28.34 -15.48 -2.22
C ARG A 136 29.37 -16.23 -1.37
N ARG A 137 30.38 -15.53 -0.85
CA ARG A 137 31.40 -16.12 0.04
C ARG A 137 30.79 -16.63 1.34
N LEU A 138 29.89 -15.85 1.94
CA LEU A 138 29.15 -16.24 3.14
C LEU A 138 28.28 -17.48 2.90
N LEU A 139 27.55 -17.54 1.79
CA LEU A 139 26.74 -18.71 1.40
C LEU A 139 27.60 -19.96 1.14
N ALA A 140 28.85 -19.78 0.71
CA ALA A 140 29.83 -20.86 0.56
C ALA A 140 30.49 -21.27 1.91
N GLY A 141 30.06 -20.70 3.04
CA GLY A 141 30.61 -20.98 4.36
C GLY A 141 31.98 -20.33 4.63
N GLN A 142 32.41 -19.38 3.78
CA GLN A 142 33.66 -18.66 3.97
C GLN A 142 33.46 -17.48 4.93
N THR A 143 34.50 -17.17 5.71
CA THR A 143 34.55 -15.95 6.51
C THR A 143 35.02 -14.77 5.66
N LEU A 144 34.52 -13.57 5.95
CA LEU A 144 34.99 -12.35 5.32
C LEU A 144 36.21 -11.79 6.09
N PRO A 145 37.12 -11.07 5.40
CA PRO A 145 38.35 -10.56 5.99
C PRO A 145 38.15 -9.40 6.98
N ILE A 146 36.91 -8.92 7.11
CA ILE A 146 36.48 -8.01 8.17
C ILE A 146 35.33 -8.68 8.92
N PRO A 147 35.26 -8.59 10.25
CA PRO A 147 34.11 -9.08 10.99
C PRO A 147 32.85 -8.24 10.65
N PRO A 148 31.64 -8.79 10.82
CA PRO A 148 30.45 -7.96 10.76
C PRO A 148 30.55 -6.89 11.84
N GLY A 149 30.30 -5.64 11.48
CA GLY A 149 30.19 -4.58 12.47
C GLY A 149 28.93 -4.78 13.31
N SER A 150 28.76 -3.96 14.36
CA SER A 150 27.42 -3.61 14.82
C SER A 150 26.77 -2.75 13.73
N ALA A 151 26.51 -3.37 12.57
CA ALA A 151 25.90 -2.69 11.45
C ALA A 151 24.58 -2.12 11.98
N PRO A 152 24.30 -0.84 11.71
CA PRO A 152 23.01 -0.30 12.04
C PRO A 152 21.96 -1.19 11.39
N THR A 153 21.00 -1.65 12.19
CA THR A 153 19.87 -2.41 11.64
C THR A 153 19.18 -1.55 10.58
N ASP A 154 18.44 -2.15 9.65
CA ASP A 154 17.66 -1.37 8.67
C ASP A 154 16.77 -0.32 9.34
N SER A 155 16.27 -0.65 10.54
CA SER A 155 15.53 0.27 11.41
C SER A 155 16.35 1.49 11.87
N GLU A 156 17.64 1.32 12.16
CA GLU A 156 18.52 2.45 12.51
C GLU A 156 18.82 3.33 11.30
N HIS A 157 19.06 2.74 10.13
CA HIS A 157 19.21 3.52 8.90
C HIS A 157 17.93 4.29 8.55
N ASP A 158 16.75 3.71 8.77
CA ASP A 158 15.47 4.41 8.63
C ASP A 158 15.34 5.57 9.62
N ALA A 159 15.68 5.36 10.89
CA ALA A 159 15.66 6.42 11.89
C ALA A 159 16.63 7.57 11.55
N GLN A 160 17.82 7.24 11.04
CA GLN A 160 18.79 8.24 10.58
C GLN A 160 18.27 9.00 9.36
N ARG A 161 17.71 8.31 8.36
CA ARG A 161 17.07 8.97 7.21
C ARG A 161 15.93 9.88 7.65
N ALA A 162 15.06 9.42 8.54
CA ALA A 162 13.97 10.23 9.09
C ALA A 162 14.51 11.49 9.79
N ALA A 163 15.50 11.35 10.66
CA ALA A 163 16.12 12.48 11.36
C ALA A 163 16.72 13.53 10.40
N PHE A 164 17.30 13.09 9.27
CA PHE A 164 17.79 14.00 8.23
C PHE A 164 16.66 14.85 7.63
N PHE A 165 15.54 14.22 7.27
CA PHE A 165 14.39 14.92 6.70
C PHE A 165 13.64 15.76 7.73
N ASP A 166 13.50 15.28 8.96
CA ASP A 166 12.84 15.99 10.06
C ASP A 166 13.61 17.27 10.46
N ALA A 167 14.94 17.26 10.33
CA ALA A 167 15.78 18.44 10.47
C ALA A 167 15.67 19.42 9.28
N GLY A 168 14.84 19.11 8.28
CA GLY A 168 14.52 19.97 7.15
C GLY A 168 15.45 19.81 5.95
N TYR A 169 16.38 18.86 5.95
CA TYR A 169 17.29 18.64 4.83
C TYR A 169 16.60 17.83 3.71
N GLY A 170 16.92 18.17 2.45
CA GLY A 170 16.39 17.50 1.26
C GLY A 170 17.42 16.71 0.46
N TRP A 171 17.01 16.21 -0.72
CA TRP A 171 17.90 15.51 -1.65
C TRP A 171 19.09 16.37 -2.09
N ASP A 172 18.85 17.62 -2.48
CA ASP A 172 19.92 18.55 -2.90
C ASP A 172 20.95 18.80 -1.79
N ASP A 173 20.52 18.79 -0.53
CA ASP A 173 21.42 18.90 0.60
C ASP A 173 22.26 17.63 0.77
N ALA A 174 21.65 16.46 0.57
CA ALA A 174 22.36 15.19 0.58
C ALA A 174 23.42 15.12 -0.52
N VAL A 175 23.14 15.63 -1.72
CA VAL A 175 24.13 15.73 -2.82
C VAL A 175 25.29 16.64 -2.44
N LYS A 176 25.02 17.82 -1.85
CA LYS A 176 26.07 18.74 -1.37
C LYS A 176 26.92 18.11 -0.27
N LEU A 177 26.28 17.42 0.67
CA LEU A 177 26.95 16.71 1.77
C LEU A 177 27.80 15.55 1.25
N ALA A 178 27.30 14.78 0.28
CA ALA A 178 28.05 13.70 -0.36
C ALA A 178 29.34 14.24 -0.99
N LYS A 179 29.23 15.32 -1.76
CA LYS A 179 30.41 15.99 -2.35
C LYS A 179 31.38 16.50 -1.28
N LEU A 180 30.88 17.14 -0.22
CA LEU A 180 31.72 17.71 0.85
C LEU A 180 32.41 16.63 1.69
N TRP A 181 31.78 15.49 1.89
CA TRP A 181 32.32 14.34 2.62
C TRP A 181 33.02 13.31 1.72
N LYS A 182 33.10 13.57 0.40
CA LYS A 182 33.67 12.65 -0.59
C LYS A 182 33.01 11.25 -0.58
N LEU A 183 31.70 11.22 -0.38
CA LEU A 183 30.88 10.02 -0.48
C LEU A 183 30.45 9.82 -1.94
N ALA A 184 30.39 8.57 -2.38
CA ALA A 184 30.01 8.22 -3.74
C ALA A 184 28.50 8.41 -4.00
N ASP A 185 27.67 8.27 -2.97
CA ASP A 185 26.21 8.26 -3.07
C ASP A 185 25.55 9.28 -2.11
N PRO A 186 24.56 10.07 -2.59
CA PRO A 186 23.78 10.96 -1.73
C PRO A 186 22.99 10.23 -0.62
N GLY A 187 22.56 8.98 -0.84
CA GLY A 187 21.91 8.16 0.18
C GLY A 187 22.81 7.94 1.41
N GLN A 188 24.10 7.66 1.21
CA GLN A 188 25.10 7.59 2.27
C GLN A 188 25.21 8.90 3.06
N ALA A 189 25.17 10.02 2.36
CA ALA A 189 25.21 11.32 3.00
C ALA A 189 23.97 11.55 3.89
N LYS A 190 22.77 11.12 3.48
CA LYS A 190 21.57 11.20 4.33
C LYS A 190 21.72 10.42 5.61
N VAL A 191 22.15 9.16 5.52
CA VAL A 191 22.32 8.26 6.67
C VAL A 191 23.36 8.83 7.64
N LYS A 192 24.54 9.22 7.12
CA LYS A 192 25.61 9.83 7.93
C LYS A 192 25.20 11.16 8.56
N ALA A 193 24.46 11.99 7.83
CA ALA A 193 23.94 13.26 8.32
C ALA A 193 22.87 13.05 9.40
N GLY A 194 21.96 12.11 9.18
CA GLY A 194 20.96 11.67 10.14
C GLY A 194 21.56 11.20 11.45
N ALA A 195 22.58 10.33 11.39
CA ALA A 195 23.32 9.87 12.55
C ALA A 195 23.95 11.03 13.33
N LYS A 196 24.54 12.01 12.63
CA LYS A 196 25.10 13.22 13.26
C LYS A 196 24.01 14.06 13.94
N LEU A 197 22.86 14.24 13.30
CA LEU A 197 21.73 14.99 13.85
C LEU A 197 21.14 14.31 15.09
N LEU A 198 20.99 12.97 15.08
CA LEU A 198 20.56 12.19 16.24
C LEU A 198 21.54 12.28 17.41
N ALA A 199 22.83 12.43 17.12
CA ALA A 199 23.86 12.70 18.12
C ALA A 199 23.94 14.19 18.56
N GLY A 200 23.00 15.03 18.13
CA GLY A 200 22.96 16.47 18.46
C GLY A 200 24.04 17.31 17.77
N GLN A 201 24.72 16.79 16.76
CA GLN A 201 25.75 17.51 16.01
C GLN A 201 25.14 18.35 14.88
N THR A 202 25.74 19.51 14.61
CA THR A 202 25.38 20.35 13.46
C THR A 202 26.03 19.86 12.17
N LEU A 203 25.34 19.99 11.04
CA LEU A 203 25.90 19.68 9.71
C LEU A 203 26.63 20.90 9.12
N PRO A 204 27.63 20.69 8.22
CA PRO A 204 28.42 21.77 7.62
C PRO A 204 27.66 22.62 6.61
N ILE A 205 26.41 22.27 6.30
CA ILE A 205 25.48 23.09 5.53
C ILE A 205 24.18 23.26 6.33
N LYS A 206 23.53 24.40 6.16
CA LYS A 206 22.16 24.60 6.65
C LYS A 206 21.18 23.87 5.72
N PRO A 207 20.05 23.35 6.24
CA PRO A 207 19.02 22.78 5.38
C PRO A 207 18.55 23.86 4.42
N HIS A 208 18.40 23.53 3.14
CA HIS A 208 17.83 24.51 2.23
C HIS A 208 16.34 24.69 2.55
N ALA A 209 15.89 25.94 2.59
CA ALA A 209 14.54 26.31 3.04
C ALA A 209 13.38 25.86 2.13
N ASN A 210 13.68 25.06 1.10
CA ASN A 210 12.75 24.57 0.08
C ASN A 210 12.92 23.06 -0.16
N SER A 211 13.32 22.29 0.85
CA SER A 211 13.47 20.84 0.67
C SER A 211 12.15 20.20 0.30
N GLU A 212 12.20 19.20 -0.60
CA GLU A 212 11.03 18.38 -0.95
C GLU A 212 10.31 17.88 0.30
N ALA A 213 11.03 17.54 1.38
CA ALA A 213 10.44 17.18 2.67
C ALA A 213 9.64 18.32 3.32
N GLN A 214 10.13 19.56 3.25
CA GLN A 214 9.36 20.73 3.68
C GLN A 214 8.17 21.00 2.77
N ALA A 215 8.34 20.83 1.46
CA ALA A 215 7.25 20.95 0.49
C ALA A 215 6.17 19.90 0.76
N ASP A 216 6.53 18.65 1.03
CA ASP A 216 5.61 17.55 1.37
C ASP A 216 4.89 17.82 2.67
N LYS A 217 5.59 18.28 3.72
CA LYS A 217 4.96 18.69 4.98
C LYS A 217 3.94 19.81 4.76
N GLN A 218 4.27 20.78 3.90
CA GLN A 218 3.37 21.88 3.55
C GLN A 218 2.17 21.38 2.73
N VAL A 219 2.39 20.54 1.72
CA VAL A 219 1.34 19.93 0.90
C VAL A 219 0.40 19.08 1.76
N ASN A 220 0.95 18.29 2.69
CA ASN A 220 0.16 17.50 3.65
C ASN A 220 -0.65 18.40 4.59
N ALA A 221 -0.09 19.52 5.06
CA ALA A 221 -0.84 20.49 5.85
C ALA A 221 -1.99 21.13 5.05
N PHE A 222 -1.78 21.41 3.76
CA PHE A 222 -2.81 21.92 2.86
C PHE A 222 -3.98 20.95 2.73
N PHE A 223 -3.70 19.67 2.45
CA PHE A 223 -4.74 18.64 2.36
C PHE A 223 -5.38 18.33 3.71
N GLY A 224 -4.60 18.29 4.79
CA GLY A 224 -5.08 18.07 6.15
C GLY A 224 -6.00 19.17 6.64
N ALA A 225 -5.88 20.39 6.11
CA ALA A 225 -6.81 21.49 6.35
C ALA A 225 -8.10 21.42 5.49
N GLY A 226 -8.28 20.34 4.72
CA GLY A 226 -9.49 20.06 3.94
C GLY A 226 -9.49 20.64 2.53
N TYR A 227 -8.44 21.33 2.10
CA TYR A 227 -8.33 21.84 0.73
C TYR A 227 -8.00 20.73 -0.25
N ASP A 228 -8.37 20.91 -1.52
CA ASP A 228 -8.12 19.94 -2.59
C ASP A 228 -7.34 20.54 -3.77
N TYR A 229 -7.26 19.78 -4.87
CA TYR A 229 -6.57 20.23 -6.07
C TYR A 229 -7.22 21.44 -6.72
N ASP A 230 -8.56 21.51 -6.76
CA ASP A 230 -9.27 22.63 -7.38
C ASP A 230 -9.07 23.91 -6.57
N ASP A 231 -9.03 23.79 -5.24
CA ASP A 231 -8.63 24.89 -4.37
C ASP A 231 -7.20 25.35 -4.63
N ALA A 232 -6.26 24.41 -4.87
CA ALA A 232 -4.89 24.75 -5.25
C ALA A 232 -4.83 25.49 -6.60
N VAL A 233 -5.65 25.12 -7.58
CA VAL A 233 -5.77 25.83 -8.87
C VAL A 233 -6.28 27.26 -8.68
N LYS A 234 -7.31 27.45 -7.85
CA LYS A 234 -7.83 28.79 -7.51
C LYS A 234 -6.77 29.64 -6.82
N LEU A 235 -6.06 29.07 -5.85
CA LEU A 235 -4.96 29.73 -5.14
C LEU A 235 -3.80 30.07 -6.08
N ALA A 236 -3.44 29.18 -6.99
CA ALA A 236 -2.40 29.44 -7.98
C ALA A 236 -2.73 30.64 -8.86
N LYS A 237 -3.99 30.74 -9.32
CA LYS A 237 -4.47 31.90 -10.08
C LYS A 237 -4.45 33.18 -9.25
N LEU A 238 -4.89 33.11 -7.98
CA LEU A 238 -4.98 34.27 -7.09
C LEU A 238 -3.59 34.80 -6.68
N TRP A 239 -2.65 33.91 -6.41
CA TRP A 239 -1.30 34.25 -5.99
C TRP A 239 -0.30 34.36 -7.14
N LYS A 240 -0.73 34.05 -8.36
CA LYS A 240 0.11 34.03 -9.58
C LYS A 240 1.32 33.10 -9.43
N THR A 241 1.12 31.93 -8.81
CA THR A 241 2.18 30.90 -8.79
C THR A 241 2.26 30.19 -10.14
N LYS A 242 3.41 29.58 -10.45
CA LYS A 242 3.63 28.92 -11.75
C LYS A 242 2.77 27.68 -11.88
N THR A 243 2.61 26.92 -10.80
CA THR A 243 1.85 25.67 -10.79
C THR A 243 0.88 25.60 -9.60
N PRO A 244 -0.16 24.74 -9.68
CA PRO A 244 -0.98 24.38 -8.53
C PRO A 244 -0.17 23.75 -7.39
N TYR A 245 0.91 23.02 -7.69
CA TYR A 245 1.78 22.46 -6.65
C TYR A 245 2.46 23.56 -5.83
N ASP A 246 3.02 24.58 -6.48
CA ASP A 246 3.60 25.74 -5.78
C ASP A 246 2.58 26.43 -4.87
N ALA A 247 1.32 26.50 -5.30
CA ALA A 247 0.23 27.04 -4.49
C ALA A 247 -0.07 26.15 -3.27
N LYS A 248 -0.04 24.82 -3.39
CA LYS A 248 -0.20 23.90 -2.24
C LYS A 248 0.91 24.10 -1.21
N VAL A 249 2.15 24.21 -1.67
CA VAL A 249 3.35 24.44 -0.83
C VAL A 249 3.21 25.76 -0.07
N GLU A 250 2.95 26.87 -0.78
CA GLU A 250 2.76 28.19 -0.16
C GLU A 250 1.53 28.24 0.78
N ALA A 251 0.44 27.57 0.41
CA ALA A 251 -0.76 27.46 1.23
C ALA A 251 -0.51 26.66 2.51
N GLY A 252 0.14 25.51 2.38
CA GLY A 252 0.58 24.68 3.48
C GLY A 252 1.47 25.42 4.46
N LYS A 253 2.45 26.16 3.93
CA LYS A 253 3.31 27.04 4.74
C LYS A 253 2.52 28.07 5.53
N ARG A 254 1.52 28.71 4.92
CA ARG A 254 0.63 29.68 5.61
C ARG A 254 -0.21 29.02 6.69
N LEU A 255 -0.77 27.85 6.40
CA LEU A 255 -1.57 27.07 7.35
C LEU A 255 -0.75 26.62 8.56
N LEU A 256 0.46 26.11 8.35
CA LEU A 256 1.39 25.74 9.43
C LEU A 256 1.81 26.95 10.29
N ALA A 257 1.79 28.15 9.73
CA ALA A 257 1.99 29.40 10.46
C ALA A 257 0.70 29.96 11.11
N GLY A 258 -0.40 29.21 11.11
CA GLY A 258 -1.69 29.61 11.66
C GLY A 258 -2.43 30.70 10.86
N LYS A 259 -2.00 30.99 9.62
CA LYS A 259 -2.63 32.00 8.76
C LYS A 259 -3.80 31.40 8.00
N LYS A 260 -4.88 32.17 7.84
CA LYS A 260 -6.02 31.81 6.99
C LYS A 260 -5.68 32.01 5.51
N LEU A 261 -6.21 31.12 4.67
CA LEU A 261 -6.13 31.26 3.22
C LEU A 261 -7.24 32.19 2.71
N PRO A 262 -7.05 32.83 1.54
CA PRO A 262 -8.03 33.75 0.97
C PRO A 262 -9.26 33.06 0.36
N ILE A 263 -9.26 31.74 0.28
CA ILE A 263 -10.42 30.92 -0.06
C ILE A 263 -10.70 29.96 1.10
N ALA A 264 -11.95 29.56 1.27
CA ALA A 264 -12.29 28.42 2.10
C ALA A 264 -12.08 27.11 1.31
N PRO A 265 -11.83 25.97 1.98
CA PRO A 265 -11.82 24.67 1.32
C PRO A 265 -13.13 24.40 0.57
N SER A 266 -13.11 23.54 -0.44
CA SER A 266 -14.31 23.20 -1.22
C SER A 266 -15.50 22.80 -0.33
N ALA A 267 -16.66 23.40 -0.61
CA ALA A 267 -17.85 23.26 0.24
C ALA A 267 -18.32 21.80 0.35
N GLU A 268 -18.15 21.03 -0.72
CA GLU A 268 -18.54 19.62 -0.81
C GLU A 268 -17.71 18.73 0.14
N LYS A 269 -16.38 18.89 0.18
CA LYS A 269 -15.55 18.16 1.15
C LYS A 269 -15.79 18.61 2.58
N GLN A 270 -15.99 19.91 2.80
CA GLN A 270 -16.36 20.38 4.13
C GLN A 270 -17.69 19.78 4.58
N GLU A 271 -18.65 19.67 3.67
CA GLU A 271 -19.94 19.04 3.93
C GLU A 271 -19.76 17.56 4.27
N GLN A 272 -18.99 16.80 3.46
CA GLN A 272 -18.72 15.39 3.74
C GLN A 272 -18.00 15.20 5.08
N ALA A 273 -16.93 15.96 5.35
CA ALA A 273 -16.20 15.86 6.62
C ALA A 273 -17.09 16.20 7.83
N ARG A 274 -18.04 17.13 7.68
CA ARG A 274 -19.04 17.44 8.72
C ARG A 274 -20.01 16.27 8.89
N LEU A 275 -20.50 15.67 7.80
CA LEU A 275 -21.36 14.49 7.87
C LEU A 275 -20.63 13.31 8.54
N ASP A 276 -19.38 13.05 8.17
CA ASP A 276 -18.56 11.98 8.76
C ASP A 276 -18.36 12.21 10.26
N ALA A 277 -18.01 13.44 10.67
CA ALA A 277 -17.87 13.79 12.09
C ALA A 277 -19.18 13.62 12.88
N TYR A 278 -20.31 13.94 12.26
CA TYR A 278 -21.64 13.75 12.86
C TYR A 278 -21.93 12.26 13.12
N PHE A 279 -21.71 11.40 12.12
CA PHE A 279 -21.94 9.97 12.25
C PHE A 279 -20.92 9.27 13.14
N ALA A 280 -19.64 9.65 13.06
CA ALA A 280 -18.58 9.11 13.92
C ALA A 280 -18.82 9.39 15.41
N ALA A 281 -19.52 10.48 15.73
CA ALA A 281 -19.94 10.81 17.08
C ALA A 281 -21.22 10.06 17.55
N GLY A 282 -21.73 9.12 16.75
CA GLY A 282 -22.85 8.25 17.09
C GLY A 282 -24.24 8.87 16.88
N TYR A 283 -24.34 10.01 16.18
CA TYR A 283 -25.62 10.64 15.92
C TYR A 283 -26.29 10.07 14.67
N GLY A 284 -27.57 9.72 14.77
CA GLY A 284 -28.37 9.16 13.68
C GLY A 284 -29.27 10.18 12.99
N TRP A 285 -30.25 9.68 12.24
CA TRP A 285 -31.27 10.51 11.59
C TRP A 285 -32.21 11.18 12.60
N ASP A 286 -32.64 10.46 13.64
CA ASP A 286 -33.58 10.98 14.64
C ASP A 286 -33.00 12.16 15.41
N GLU A 287 -31.70 12.10 15.72
CA GLU A 287 -30.96 13.22 16.32
C GLU A 287 -30.92 14.41 15.38
N ALA A 288 -30.77 14.20 14.07
CA ALA A 288 -30.74 15.27 13.09
C ALA A 288 -32.10 16.00 13.02
N VAL A 289 -33.20 15.26 13.13
CA VAL A 289 -34.56 15.83 13.19
C VAL A 289 -34.75 16.65 14.46
N LYS A 290 -34.32 16.14 15.62
CA LYS A 290 -34.37 16.88 16.91
C LYS A 290 -33.53 18.16 16.85
N LEU A 291 -32.33 18.08 16.29
CA LEU A 291 -31.43 19.23 16.10
C LEU A 291 -32.00 20.25 15.11
N ALA A 292 -32.59 19.81 14.00
CA ALA A 292 -33.23 20.68 13.02
C ALA A 292 -34.35 21.50 13.66
N LYS A 293 -35.22 20.85 14.46
CA LYS A 293 -36.29 21.51 15.21
C LYS A 293 -35.73 22.51 16.23
N LEU A 294 -34.72 22.11 17.01
CA LEU A 294 -34.10 22.95 18.03
C LEU A 294 -33.42 24.19 17.44
N TRP A 295 -32.77 24.04 16.28
CA TRP A 295 -32.06 25.11 15.60
C TRP A 295 -32.90 25.85 14.55
N LYS A 296 -34.20 25.53 14.43
CA LYS A 296 -35.13 26.12 13.46
C LYS A 296 -34.61 26.01 12.01
N LEU A 297 -34.04 24.86 11.65
CA LEU A 297 -33.59 24.55 10.30
C LEU A 297 -34.72 23.87 9.51
N ALA A 298 -34.76 24.11 8.20
CA ALA A 298 -35.83 23.61 7.32
C ALA A 298 -35.71 22.10 7.04
N ASP A 299 -34.50 21.54 7.11
CA ASP A 299 -34.20 20.16 6.76
C ASP A 299 -33.22 19.51 7.77
N PRO A 300 -33.41 18.23 8.14
CA PRO A 300 -32.46 17.48 8.95
C PRO A 300 -31.04 17.36 8.38
N GLY A 301 -30.86 17.33 7.05
CA GLY A 301 -29.55 17.35 6.41
C GLY A 301 -28.70 18.57 6.82
N GLN A 302 -29.28 19.76 6.77
CA GLN A 302 -28.63 20.99 7.26
C GLN A 302 -28.24 20.90 8.74
N ALA A 303 -29.06 20.22 9.55
CA ALA A 303 -28.75 19.99 10.95
C ALA A 303 -27.54 19.06 11.12
N LYS A 304 -27.41 17.99 10.31
CA LYS A 304 -26.22 17.12 10.33
C LYS A 304 -24.95 17.89 10.01
N VAL A 305 -24.96 18.69 8.94
CA VAL A 305 -23.79 19.47 8.51
C VAL A 305 -23.39 20.50 9.58
N LYS A 306 -24.37 21.21 10.16
CA LYS A 306 -24.13 22.17 11.25
C LYS A 306 -23.63 21.50 12.53
N ALA A 307 -24.18 20.33 12.86
CA ALA A 307 -23.77 19.52 14.00
C ALA A 307 -22.35 18.99 13.85
N GLY A 308 -22.03 18.43 12.67
CA GLY A 308 -20.69 18.02 12.29
C GLY A 308 -19.67 19.13 12.40
N ALA A 309 -20.00 20.34 11.94
CA ALA A 309 -19.12 21.50 12.07
C ALA A 309 -18.85 21.87 13.53
N LYS A 310 -19.86 21.76 14.40
CA LYS A 310 -19.71 21.97 15.86
C LYS A 310 -18.81 20.90 16.49
N LEU A 311 -19.00 19.64 16.13
CA LEU A 311 -18.21 18.52 16.61
C LEU A 311 -16.74 18.64 16.19
N LEU A 312 -16.46 18.98 14.93
CA LEU A 312 -15.10 19.24 14.44
C LEU A 312 -14.43 20.43 15.15
N ALA A 313 -15.21 21.40 15.64
CA ALA A 313 -14.73 22.50 16.46
C ALA A 313 -14.60 22.14 17.96
N GLY A 314 -14.77 20.86 18.34
CA GLY A 314 -14.69 20.39 19.73
C GLY A 314 -15.87 20.79 20.61
N GLN A 315 -16.99 21.25 20.02
CA GLN A 315 -18.18 21.64 20.77
C GLN A 315 -19.10 20.45 21.01
N THR A 316 -19.77 20.43 22.16
CA THR A 316 -20.84 19.47 22.45
C THR A 316 -22.15 19.88 21.77
N LEU A 317 -22.97 18.89 21.38
CA LEU A 317 -24.31 19.14 20.87
C LEU A 317 -25.33 19.19 22.03
N PRO A 318 -26.45 19.92 21.86
CA PRO A 318 -27.46 20.10 22.92
C PRO A 318 -28.33 18.86 23.15
N ILE A 319 -28.14 17.81 22.36
CA ILE A 319 -28.74 16.50 22.59
C ILE A 319 -27.61 15.48 22.69
N LYS A 320 -27.77 14.50 23.57
CA LYS A 320 -26.85 13.35 23.64
C LYS A 320 -27.07 12.48 22.38
N PRO A 321 -26.02 11.89 21.77
CA PRO A 321 -26.25 10.90 20.73
C PRO A 321 -27.11 9.80 21.33
N ALA A 322 -28.04 9.25 20.56
CA ALA A 322 -28.64 7.99 20.94
C ALA A 322 -27.49 7.00 21.21
N THR A 323 -27.63 6.12 22.19
CA THR A 323 -26.79 4.93 22.21
C THR A 323 -26.86 4.39 20.78
N PRO A 324 -25.74 4.27 20.05
CA PRO A 324 -25.79 3.84 18.66
C PRO A 324 -26.71 2.63 18.64
N PRO A 325 -27.75 2.62 17.78
CA PRO A 325 -28.63 1.47 17.71
C PRO A 325 -27.70 0.27 17.64
N ALA A 326 -27.89 -0.68 18.57
CA ALA A 326 -27.04 -1.86 18.63
C ALA A 326 -26.85 -2.30 17.18
N GLU A 327 -25.58 -2.33 16.73
CA GLU A 327 -25.23 -2.58 15.31
C GLU A 327 -26.21 -3.62 14.79
N PRO A 328 -26.97 -3.31 13.70
CA PRO A 328 -28.06 -4.16 13.25
C PRO A 328 -27.57 -5.58 13.32
N GLU A 329 -28.35 -6.46 13.95
CA GLU A 329 -27.86 -7.81 14.27
C GLU A 329 -27.34 -8.52 13.00
N GLU A 330 -27.89 -8.16 11.83
CA GLU A 330 -27.40 -8.54 10.51
C GLU A 330 -25.98 -8.04 10.17
N ASP A 331 -25.63 -6.78 10.47
CA ASP A 331 -24.30 -6.22 10.21
C ASP A 331 -23.24 -6.90 11.08
N LYS A 332 -23.53 -7.16 12.37
CA LYS A 332 -22.65 -7.96 13.23
C LYS A 332 -22.40 -9.34 12.67
N GLN A 333 -23.45 -9.97 12.14
CA GLN A 333 -23.37 -11.28 11.54
C GLN A 333 -22.54 -11.24 10.24
N VAL A 334 -22.81 -10.30 9.35
CA VAL A 334 -22.02 -10.13 8.12
C VAL A 334 -20.55 -9.86 8.43
N ASN A 335 -20.27 -9.02 9.43
CA ASN A 335 -18.90 -8.74 9.88
C ASN A 335 -18.22 -9.98 10.48
N ALA A 336 -18.93 -10.77 11.29
CA ALA A 336 -18.41 -12.03 11.82
C ALA A 336 -18.08 -13.05 10.73
N PHE A 337 -18.88 -13.08 9.64
CA PHE A 337 -18.61 -13.92 8.48
C PHE A 337 -17.27 -13.55 7.82
N PHE A 338 -17.04 -12.26 7.54
CA PHE A 338 -15.78 -11.81 6.95
C PHE A 338 -14.58 -11.93 7.91
N ALA A 339 -14.77 -11.64 9.20
CA ALA A 339 -13.73 -11.76 10.21
C ALA A 339 -13.23 -13.20 10.38
N ALA A 340 -14.07 -14.20 10.08
CA ALA A 340 -13.71 -15.62 10.07
C ALA A 340 -12.97 -16.05 8.79
N GLY A 341 -12.65 -15.12 7.88
CA GLY A 341 -11.88 -15.35 6.66
C GLY A 341 -12.69 -15.72 5.43
N TYR A 342 -14.02 -15.82 5.54
CA TYR A 342 -14.88 -16.17 4.42
C TYR A 342 -15.12 -14.99 3.49
N ASP A 343 -15.25 -15.27 2.19
CA ASP A 343 -15.45 -14.24 1.17
C ASP A 343 -16.83 -14.31 0.49
N TYR A 344 -16.99 -13.58 -0.61
CA TYR A 344 -18.23 -13.57 -1.37
C TYR A 344 -18.52 -14.91 -2.07
N ASP A 345 -17.50 -15.59 -2.60
CA ASP A 345 -17.68 -16.86 -3.31
C ASP A 345 -18.13 -17.96 -2.34
N ASP A 346 -17.64 -17.91 -1.10
CA ASP A 346 -18.13 -18.76 -0.02
C ASP A 346 -19.59 -18.48 0.33
N ALA A 347 -19.99 -17.20 0.38
CA ALA A 347 -21.39 -16.83 0.57
C ALA A 347 -22.29 -17.37 -0.55
N VAL A 348 -21.82 -17.41 -1.81
CA VAL A 348 -22.56 -18.01 -2.94
C VAL A 348 -22.68 -19.53 -2.78
N LYS A 349 -21.59 -20.23 -2.40
CA LYS A 349 -21.63 -21.67 -2.12
C LYS A 349 -22.60 -21.99 -0.98
N LEU A 350 -22.55 -21.21 0.10
CA LEU A 350 -23.44 -21.34 1.26
C LEU A 350 -24.90 -21.03 0.90
N ALA A 351 -25.15 -20.03 0.07
CA ALA A 351 -26.50 -19.71 -0.38
C ALA A 351 -27.14 -20.87 -1.16
N LYS A 352 -26.36 -21.50 -2.05
CA LYS A 352 -26.79 -22.70 -2.78
C LYS A 352 -27.03 -23.89 -1.84
N LEU A 353 -26.11 -24.13 -0.89
CA LEU A 353 -26.20 -25.25 0.04
C LEU A 353 -27.38 -25.12 1.01
N TRP A 354 -27.61 -23.92 1.53
CA TRP A 354 -28.69 -23.63 2.49
C TRP A 354 -30.00 -23.20 1.85
N LYS A 355 -30.04 -23.09 0.51
CA LYS A 355 -31.20 -22.63 -0.27
C LYS A 355 -31.70 -21.27 0.21
N THR A 356 -30.80 -20.34 0.52
CA THR A 356 -31.17 -18.96 0.85
C THR A 356 -31.48 -18.17 -0.43
N THR A 357 -32.26 -17.10 -0.31
CA THR A 357 -32.69 -16.26 -1.42
C THR A 357 -31.56 -15.45 -2.04
N SER A 358 -30.51 -15.14 -1.27
CA SER A 358 -29.35 -14.41 -1.75
C SER A 358 -28.05 -14.82 -1.03
N PRO A 359 -26.88 -14.49 -1.61
CA PRO A 359 -25.60 -14.55 -0.90
C PRO A 359 -25.57 -13.68 0.36
N TYR A 360 -26.30 -12.56 0.40
CA TYR A 360 -26.37 -11.71 1.59
C TYR A 360 -27.05 -12.45 2.76
N ASP A 361 -28.19 -13.10 2.51
CA ASP A 361 -28.88 -13.91 3.52
C ASP A 361 -28.00 -15.06 4.03
N ALA A 362 -27.15 -15.61 3.15
CA ALA A 362 -26.17 -16.62 3.53
C ALA A 362 -25.07 -16.05 4.44
N LYS A 363 -24.58 -14.82 4.18
CA LYS A 363 -23.61 -14.13 5.07
C LYS A 363 -24.20 -13.88 6.45
N VAL A 364 -25.41 -13.32 6.51
CA VAL A 364 -26.14 -13.06 7.76
C VAL A 364 -26.31 -14.38 8.55
N LYS A 365 -26.82 -15.43 7.90
CA LYS A 365 -27.00 -16.75 8.54
C LYS A 365 -25.69 -17.41 8.97
N ALA A 366 -24.63 -17.29 8.16
CA ALA A 366 -23.31 -17.84 8.46
C ALA A 366 -22.64 -17.10 9.63
N GLY A 367 -22.72 -15.77 9.60
CA GLY A 367 -22.32 -14.88 10.67
C GLY A 367 -22.95 -15.22 12.00
N ALA A 368 -24.28 -15.40 12.01
CA ALA A 368 -25.02 -15.80 13.21
C ALA A 368 -24.50 -17.14 13.78
N LYS A 369 -24.20 -18.10 12.91
CA LYS A 369 -23.63 -19.40 13.30
C LYS A 369 -22.22 -19.25 13.88
N LEU A 370 -21.37 -18.44 13.26
CA LEU A 370 -20.01 -18.18 13.72
C LEU A 370 -19.99 -17.46 15.08
N LEU A 371 -20.85 -16.46 15.28
CA LEU A 371 -21.05 -15.78 16.56
C LEU A 371 -21.53 -16.73 17.66
N ALA A 372 -22.30 -17.76 17.30
CA ALA A 372 -22.71 -18.84 18.21
C ALA A 372 -21.63 -19.94 18.40
N GLY A 373 -20.42 -19.77 17.85
CA GLY A 373 -19.32 -20.74 17.96
C GLY A 373 -19.49 -22.00 17.10
N GLN A 374 -20.38 -21.98 16.10
CA GLN A 374 -20.61 -23.13 15.21
C GLN A 374 -19.67 -23.08 13.99
N THR A 375 -19.27 -24.25 13.51
CA THR A 375 -18.53 -24.38 12.24
C THR A 375 -19.46 -24.31 11.04
N LEU A 376 -18.98 -23.73 9.93
CA LEU A 376 -19.69 -23.73 8.65
C LEU A 376 -19.38 -25.01 7.85
N PRO A 377 -20.27 -25.43 6.92
CA PRO A 377 -20.07 -26.65 6.11
C PRO A 377 -19.00 -26.52 5.02
N ILE A 378 -18.42 -25.33 4.85
CA ILE A 378 -17.27 -25.07 3.99
C ILE A 378 -16.19 -24.37 4.81
N ARG A 379 -14.93 -24.56 4.41
CA ARG A 379 -13.81 -23.77 4.92
C ARG A 379 -13.64 -22.51 4.06
N PRO A 380 -13.17 -21.40 4.67
CA PRO A 380 -12.81 -20.21 3.91
C PRO A 380 -11.66 -20.49 2.96
#